data_AF-A0A497R8Q0-F1
#
_entry.id   AF-A0A497R8Q0-F1
#
_cell.length_a   1.000
_cell.length_b   1.000
_cell.length_c   1.000
_cell.angle_alpha   90.00
_cell.angle_beta   90.00
_cell.angle_gamma   90.00
#
_symmetry.space_group_name_H-M   'P 1'
#
loop_
_entity.id
_entity.type
_entity.pdbx_description
1 polymer ?
#
loop_
_entity_poly.entity_id
_entity_poly.type
_entity_poly.pdbx_seq_one_letter_code
_entity_poly.pdbx_strand_id
1 'polypeptide(L)'
;MGRIYGNELRIMAVVILFTLFMATSLPVEAHMPGARPPPKFEIEPIVINDGGKLREITIDDVAKYHASRVNKEPQICLCMVCAFRAAQLGISKIWGDEIPARDDIVIISKLPTPGSRDCFWYVTGTGPGIETKTKGEFKIVLPDGTEVTNMSNKNLKKLSKNNTLNNFVFTICRKSTKECFDAVVKDDVFPADFFELRRKVKFGNATSEERVLFKSEWEKVRDAFLTKPDWELFEGIEKPKEDLTSVLTLSILLGACAAVAWYTKKW
;
A
#
# COMPACT_ATOMS: atom_id res chain seq x y z
N MET A 1 18.28 -50.44 47.56
CA MET A 1 18.39 -49.07 46.99
C MET A 1 17.97 -49.09 45.52
N GLY A 2 16.67 -49.03 45.21
CA GLY A 2 16.26 -49.19 43.80
C GLY A 2 14.80 -48.85 43.49
N ARG A 3 14.22 -47.83 44.16
CA ARG A 3 12.81 -47.47 43.96
C ARG A 3 12.51 -45.98 43.98
N ILE A 4 13.50 -45.13 43.74
CA ILE A 4 13.33 -43.66 43.74
C ILE A 4 13.52 -43.04 42.34
N TYR A 5 14.15 -43.74 41.39
CA TYR A 5 14.48 -43.18 40.07
C TYR A 5 13.40 -43.34 38.98
N GLY A 6 12.26 -44.00 39.27
CA GLY A 6 11.26 -44.34 38.24
C GLY A 6 10.19 -43.28 37.97
N ASN A 7 9.87 -42.43 38.96
CA ASN A 7 8.81 -41.42 38.82
C ASN A 7 9.34 -40.07 38.33
N GLU A 8 10.60 -39.72 38.66
CA GLU A 8 11.26 -38.49 38.23
C GLU A 8 11.42 -38.44 36.69
N LEU A 9 11.81 -39.55 36.05
CA LEU A 9 11.95 -39.62 34.59
C LEU A 9 10.61 -39.52 33.84
N ARG A 10 9.53 -40.05 34.42
CA ARG A 10 8.19 -39.99 33.79
C ARG A 10 7.57 -38.60 33.89
N ILE A 11 7.81 -37.88 34.99
CA ILE A 11 7.37 -36.48 35.15
C ILE A 11 8.19 -35.56 34.24
N MET A 12 9.52 -35.78 34.14
CA MET A 12 10.36 -35.03 33.19
C MET A 12 9.96 -35.26 31.72
N ALA A 13 9.60 -36.48 31.33
CA ALA A 13 9.18 -36.76 29.95
C ALA A 13 7.86 -36.08 29.57
N VAL A 14 6.91 -35.97 30.52
CA VAL A 14 5.62 -35.29 30.27
C VAL A 14 5.77 -33.77 30.27
N VAL A 15 6.69 -33.21 31.07
CA VAL A 15 6.97 -31.76 31.06
C VAL A 15 7.77 -31.33 29.81
N ILE A 16 8.63 -32.18 29.27
CA ILE A 16 9.37 -31.89 28.02
C ILE A 16 8.51 -32.07 26.76
N LEU A 17 7.47 -32.93 26.79
CA LEU A 17 6.56 -33.08 25.65
C LEU A 17 5.50 -31.96 25.58
N PHE A 18 5.25 -31.24 26.69
CA PHE A 18 4.30 -30.11 26.73
C PHE A 18 4.93 -28.75 26.39
N THR A 19 6.26 -28.66 26.27
CA THR A 19 6.95 -27.40 25.92
C THR A 19 7.20 -27.22 24.43
N LEU A 20 6.82 -28.19 23.59
CA LEU A 20 7.00 -28.15 22.12
C LEU A 20 5.74 -27.79 21.33
N PHE A 21 4.75 -27.16 21.96
CA PHE A 21 3.67 -26.46 21.26
C PHE A 21 3.47 -25.05 21.80
N MET A 22 4.57 -24.32 22.00
CA MET A 22 4.51 -22.87 21.84
C MET A 22 4.24 -22.60 20.37
N ALA A 23 2.95 -22.60 20.01
CA ALA A 23 2.46 -21.89 18.84
C ALA A 23 2.96 -20.46 19.01
N THR A 24 4.12 -20.16 18.44
CA THR A 24 4.65 -18.82 18.36
C THR A 24 3.62 -18.07 17.56
N SER A 25 2.75 -17.35 18.27
CA SER A 25 1.89 -16.37 17.66
C SER A 25 2.82 -15.27 17.18
N LEU A 26 3.44 -15.51 16.02
CA LEU A 26 4.18 -14.49 15.30
C LEU A 26 3.27 -13.27 15.28
N PRO A 27 3.74 -12.08 15.71
CA PRO A 27 2.93 -10.88 15.62
C PRO A 27 2.47 -10.78 14.17
N VAL A 28 1.17 -10.99 13.96
CA VAL A 28 0.59 -10.97 12.61
C VAL A 28 0.76 -9.55 12.11
N GLU A 29 1.78 -9.43 11.27
CA GLU A 29 2.31 -8.18 10.81
C GLU A 29 1.57 -7.71 9.56
N ALA A 30 1.40 -6.40 9.39
CA ALA A 30 0.93 -5.82 8.11
C ALA A 30 1.95 -6.09 6.98
N HIS A 31 3.22 -6.19 7.33
CA HIS A 31 4.34 -6.65 6.50
C HIS A 31 4.33 -8.17 6.31
N MET A 32 4.93 -8.65 5.23
CA MET A 32 5.15 -10.07 5.01
C MET A 32 6.58 -10.45 5.43
N PRO A 33 6.80 -11.17 6.55
CA PRO A 33 8.14 -11.53 7.01
C PRO A 33 8.91 -12.31 5.94
N GLY A 34 10.18 -11.95 5.74
CA GLY A 34 11.06 -12.59 4.76
C GLY A 34 10.70 -12.31 3.30
N ALA A 35 9.86 -11.31 3.03
CA ALA A 35 9.64 -10.80 1.68
C ALA A 35 10.90 -10.13 1.15
N ARG A 36 11.16 -10.28 -0.14
CA ARG A 36 12.31 -9.63 -0.79
C ARG A 36 12.17 -8.10 -0.81
N PRO A 37 13.27 -7.36 -0.95
CA PRO A 37 13.24 -5.93 -1.17
C PRO A 37 12.34 -5.55 -2.36
N PRO A 38 11.71 -4.37 -2.35
CA PRO A 38 11.06 -3.80 -3.53
C PRO A 38 12.02 -3.74 -4.74
N PRO A 39 11.49 -3.82 -5.97
CA PRO A 39 12.28 -3.54 -7.18
C PRO A 39 12.66 -2.06 -7.19
N LYS A 40 13.49 -1.63 -8.14
CA LYS A 40 13.62 -0.19 -8.42
C LYS A 40 12.26 0.33 -8.93
N PHE A 41 11.80 1.44 -8.36
CA PHE A 41 10.58 2.12 -8.77
C PHE A 41 10.78 3.63 -8.68
N GLU A 42 9.94 4.37 -9.36
CA GLU A 42 9.89 5.84 -9.32
C GLU A 42 8.42 6.21 -9.07
N ILE A 43 8.15 6.74 -7.87
CA ILE A 43 6.83 7.24 -7.47
C ILE A 43 7.04 8.69 -7.06
N GLU A 44 6.36 9.59 -7.75
CA GLU A 44 6.37 11.02 -7.44
C GLU A 44 5.82 11.30 -6.04
N PRO A 45 6.24 12.37 -5.37
CA PRO A 45 5.63 12.78 -4.10
C PRO A 45 4.19 13.26 -4.30
N ILE A 46 3.38 13.19 -3.24
CA ILE A 46 2.15 13.96 -3.16
C ILE A 46 2.53 15.37 -2.69
N VAL A 47 2.22 16.39 -3.49
CA VAL A 47 2.47 17.80 -3.14
C VAL A 47 1.19 18.42 -2.61
N ILE A 48 1.25 19.02 -1.42
CA ILE A 48 0.09 19.69 -0.80
C ILE A 48 0.50 21.02 -0.16
N ASN A 49 -0.47 21.93 -0.04
CA ASN A 49 -0.33 23.19 0.71
C ASN A 49 -0.84 23.00 2.15
N ASP A 50 0.05 23.02 3.12
CA ASP A 50 -0.27 22.93 4.55
C ASP A 50 -0.19 24.31 5.21
N GLY A 51 -1.31 25.04 5.22
CA GLY A 51 -1.40 26.37 5.84
C GLY A 51 -0.39 27.38 5.28
N GLY A 52 -0.29 27.47 3.95
CA GLY A 52 0.61 28.36 3.22
C GLY A 52 2.03 27.81 3.02
N LYS A 53 2.32 26.58 3.47
CA LYS A 53 3.61 25.92 3.28
C LYS A 53 3.46 24.70 2.39
N LEU A 54 4.17 24.67 1.27
CA LEU A 54 4.24 23.48 0.42
C LEU A 54 4.95 22.34 1.16
N ARG A 55 4.38 21.14 1.07
CA ARG A 55 4.90 19.90 1.61
C ARG A 55 4.89 18.85 0.52
N GLU A 56 6.04 18.24 0.29
CA GLU A 56 6.17 17.02 -0.48
C GLU A 56 6.08 15.84 0.48
N ILE A 57 5.19 14.89 0.19
CA ILE A 57 5.02 13.65 0.93
C ILE A 57 5.51 12.53 0.03
N THR A 58 6.64 11.92 0.36
CA THR A 58 7.13 10.73 -0.35
C THR A 58 6.53 9.46 0.27
N ILE A 59 6.56 8.36 -0.49
CA ILE A 59 6.16 7.06 0.06
C ILE A 59 7.10 6.60 1.18
N ASP A 60 8.37 7.04 1.17
CA ASP A 60 9.33 6.75 2.22
C ASP A 60 9.01 7.51 3.53
N ASP A 61 8.48 8.73 3.44
CA ASP A 61 8.00 9.45 4.63
C ASP A 61 6.84 8.72 5.29
N VAL A 62 5.92 8.19 4.47
CA VAL A 62 4.82 7.34 4.94
C VAL A 62 5.35 6.03 5.53
N ALA A 63 6.35 5.40 4.89
CA ALA A 63 6.96 4.17 5.41
C ALA A 63 7.65 4.41 6.76
N LYS A 64 8.39 5.52 6.93
CA LYS A 64 9.01 5.93 8.20
C LYS A 64 7.94 6.21 9.26
N TYR A 65 6.88 6.93 8.90
CA TYR A 65 5.78 7.19 9.79
C TYR A 65 5.14 5.89 10.27
N HIS A 66 4.76 5.01 9.36
CA HIS A 66 4.18 3.70 9.69
C HIS A 66 5.08 2.87 10.60
N ALA A 67 6.37 2.78 10.28
CA ALA A 67 7.39 2.11 11.10
C ALA A 67 7.43 2.64 12.54
N SER A 68 7.39 3.97 12.72
CA SER A 68 7.38 4.60 14.05
C SER A 68 6.15 4.21 14.89
N ARG A 69 5.02 3.89 14.24
CA ARG A 69 3.77 3.46 14.90
C ARG A 69 3.80 2.02 15.37
N VAL A 70 4.70 1.20 14.83
CA VAL A 70 4.82 -0.23 15.16
C VAL A 70 6.19 -0.61 15.74
N ASN A 71 7.07 0.37 15.94
CA ASN A 71 8.45 0.21 16.40
C ASN A 71 9.25 -0.81 15.55
N LYS A 72 9.29 -0.58 14.24
CA LYS A 72 10.00 -1.41 13.26
C LYS A 72 10.80 -0.57 12.29
N GLU A 73 11.63 -1.23 11.49
CA GLU A 73 12.28 -0.61 10.35
C GLU A 73 11.27 -0.18 9.27
N PRO A 74 11.49 0.96 8.60
CA PRO A 74 10.65 1.41 7.48
C PRO A 74 10.56 0.37 6.37
N GLN A 75 9.33 0.03 5.99
CA GLN A 75 9.05 -0.89 4.88
C GLN A 75 7.76 -0.47 4.17
N ILE A 76 7.76 -0.56 2.84
CA ILE A 76 6.56 -0.33 2.03
C ILE A 76 5.74 -1.62 1.97
N CYS A 77 4.60 -1.63 2.65
CA CYS A 77 3.64 -2.73 2.57
C CYS A 77 2.62 -2.50 1.43
N LEU A 78 2.05 -3.58 0.86
CA LEU A 78 1.10 -3.46 -0.26
C LEU A 78 -0.08 -2.53 0.03
N CYS A 79 -0.58 -2.53 1.28
CA CYS A 79 -1.73 -1.71 1.67
C CYS A 79 -1.39 -0.22 1.70
N MET A 80 -0.13 0.11 2.00
CA MET A 80 0.38 1.47 2.04
C MET A 80 0.60 2.01 0.63
N VAL A 81 1.33 1.28 -0.22
CA VAL A 81 1.57 1.73 -1.61
C VAL A 81 0.26 1.84 -2.39
N CYS A 82 -0.68 0.90 -2.21
CA CYS A 82 -2.00 0.99 -2.81
C CYS A 82 -2.75 2.27 -2.38
N ALA A 83 -2.75 2.57 -1.07
CA ALA A 83 -3.37 3.79 -0.54
C ALA A 83 -2.67 5.07 -1.06
N PHE A 84 -1.34 5.06 -1.14
CA PHE A 84 -0.55 6.18 -1.65
C PHE A 84 -0.87 6.47 -3.12
N ARG A 85 -0.88 5.43 -3.96
CA ARG A 85 -1.25 5.53 -5.38
C ARG A 85 -2.70 5.99 -5.56
N ALA A 86 -3.62 5.47 -4.75
CA ALA A 86 -5.01 5.91 -4.76
C ALA A 86 -5.15 7.41 -4.40
N ALA A 87 -4.39 7.89 -3.40
CA ALA A 87 -4.36 9.31 -3.06
C ALA A 87 -3.80 10.18 -4.20
N GLN A 88 -2.69 9.76 -4.82
CA GLN A 88 -2.12 10.46 -5.99
C GLN A 88 -3.13 10.57 -7.13
N LEU A 89 -3.75 9.44 -7.51
CA LEU A 89 -4.74 9.39 -8.57
C LEU A 89 -5.95 10.27 -8.24
N GLY A 90 -6.52 10.13 -7.04
CA GLY A 90 -7.67 10.92 -6.62
C GLY A 90 -7.38 12.43 -6.58
N ILE A 91 -6.22 12.83 -6.08
CA ILE A 91 -5.79 14.24 -6.08
C ILE A 91 -5.65 14.75 -7.52
N SER A 92 -4.95 14.01 -8.39
CA SER A 92 -4.80 14.37 -9.81
C SER A 92 -6.15 14.53 -10.52
N LYS A 93 -7.12 13.66 -10.24
CA LYS A 93 -8.43 13.71 -10.88
C LYS A 93 -9.29 14.89 -10.43
N ILE A 94 -9.18 15.30 -9.18
CA ILE A 94 -10.05 16.33 -8.60
C ILE A 94 -9.44 17.73 -8.69
N TRP A 95 -8.11 17.83 -8.56
CA TRP A 95 -7.40 19.12 -8.58
C TRP A 95 -6.67 19.39 -9.90
N GLY A 96 -6.43 18.38 -10.74
CA GLY A 96 -5.62 18.53 -11.94
C GLY A 96 -4.22 19.01 -11.59
N ASP A 97 -3.85 20.20 -12.07
CA ASP A 97 -2.56 20.84 -11.81
C ASP A 97 -2.56 21.71 -10.53
N GLU A 98 -3.73 21.90 -9.89
CA GLU A 98 -3.82 22.65 -8.64
C GLU A 98 -3.19 21.86 -7.48
N ILE A 99 -2.38 22.52 -6.65
CA ILE A 99 -1.88 21.92 -5.41
C ILE A 99 -2.98 21.99 -4.34
N PRO A 100 -3.50 20.86 -3.83
CA PRO A 100 -4.58 20.88 -2.86
C PRO A 100 -4.13 21.48 -1.53
N ALA A 101 -4.99 22.31 -0.93
CA ALA A 101 -4.88 22.66 0.48
C ALA A 101 -5.17 21.42 1.34
N ARG A 102 -4.32 21.14 2.34
CA ARG A 102 -4.42 19.91 3.14
C ARG A 102 -5.76 19.78 3.87
N ASP A 103 -6.34 20.89 4.34
CA ASP A 103 -7.67 20.94 4.98
C ASP A 103 -8.86 20.86 4.01
N ASP A 104 -8.61 20.92 2.71
CA ASP A 104 -9.62 20.70 1.67
C ASP A 104 -9.68 19.23 1.21
N ILE A 105 -8.77 18.38 1.70
CA ILE A 105 -8.72 16.95 1.37
C ILE A 105 -9.60 16.14 2.33
N VAL A 106 -10.53 15.37 1.78
CA VAL A 106 -11.27 14.33 2.51
C VAL A 106 -10.96 12.97 1.90
N ILE A 107 -10.62 11.99 2.75
CA ILE A 107 -10.39 10.61 2.31
C ILE A 107 -11.29 9.63 3.08
N ILE A 108 -11.98 8.76 2.33
CA ILE A 108 -12.80 7.67 2.85
C ILE A 108 -12.20 6.36 2.34
N SER A 109 -11.65 5.55 3.24
CA SER A 109 -11.08 4.24 2.89
C SER A 109 -12.04 3.11 3.26
N LYS A 110 -12.21 2.12 2.36
CA LYS A 110 -12.87 0.85 2.71
C LYS A 110 -11.91 -0.19 3.28
N LEU A 111 -10.62 0.13 3.39
CA LEU A 111 -9.55 -0.80 3.77
C LEU A 111 -9.13 -0.63 5.25
N PRO A 112 -9.59 -1.48 6.18
CA PRO A 112 -9.28 -1.35 7.59
C PRO A 112 -7.91 -1.95 7.94
N THR A 113 -6.82 -1.44 7.35
CA THR A 113 -5.45 -1.94 7.64
C THR A 113 -4.56 -0.83 8.19
N PRO A 114 -3.59 -1.15 9.07
CA PRO A 114 -2.65 -0.15 9.58
C PRO A 114 -1.88 0.59 8.48
N GLY A 115 -1.41 -0.11 7.44
CA GLY A 115 -0.65 0.51 6.34
C GLY A 115 -1.46 1.54 5.54
N SER A 116 -2.72 1.22 5.20
CA SER A 116 -3.60 2.18 4.52
C SER A 116 -4.02 3.33 5.43
N ARG A 117 -4.37 3.04 6.69
CA ARG A 117 -4.69 4.06 7.70
C ARG A 117 -3.54 5.06 7.87
N ASP A 118 -2.32 4.57 8.09
CA ASP A 118 -1.17 5.43 8.37
C ASP A 118 -0.79 6.27 7.15
N CYS A 119 -0.94 5.74 5.94
CA CYS A 119 -0.80 6.50 4.71
C CYS A 119 -1.77 7.69 4.67
N PHE A 120 -3.07 7.43 4.82
CA PHE A 120 -4.06 8.50 4.72
C PHE A 120 -3.99 9.48 5.89
N TRP A 121 -3.70 9.01 7.10
CA TRP A 121 -3.36 9.88 8.23
C TRP A 121 -2.20 10.83 7.94
N TYR A 122 -1.17 10.37 7.23
CA TYR A 122 -0.03 11.19 6.86
C TYR A 122 -0.40 12.23 5.79
N VAL A 123 -1.11 11.81 4.75
CA VAL A 123 -1.57 12.70 3.66
C VAL A 123 -2.47 13.81 4.20
N THR A 124 -3.47 13.48 5.01
CA THR A 124 -4.45 14.45 5.54
C THR A 124 -3.95 15.20 6.78
N GLY A 125 -2.82 14.80 7.37
CA GLY A 125 -2.29 15.37 8.61
C GLY A 125 -3.13 15.02 9.86
N THR A 126 -4.03 14.04 9.79
CA THR A 126 -4.90 13.67 10.91
C THR A 126 -4.28 12.64 11.86
N GLY A 127 -3.17 12.02 11.48
CA GLY A 127 -2.49 11.03 12.32
C GLY A 127 -1.78 11.62 13.54
N PRO A 128 -1.61 10.83 14.60
CA PRO A 128 -0.86 11.26 15.79
C PRO A 128 0.61 11.53 15.44
N GLY A 129 1.15 12.62 16.00
CA GLY A 129 2.57 12.99 15.88
C GLY A 129 2.98 13.61 14.55
N ILE A 130 2.03 13.92 13.65
CA ILE A 130 2.33 14.62 12.40
C ILE A 130 2.31 16.12 12.66
N GLU A 131 3.44 16.78 12.38
CA GLU A 131 3.53 18.23 12.38
C GLU A 131 2.74 18.80 11.19
N THR A 132 1.70 19.59 11.48
CA THR A 132 0.82 20.17 10.46
C THR A 132 0.20 21.47 10.95
N LYS A 133 -0.08 22.40 10.02
CA LYS A 133 -0.82 23.64 10.32
C LYS A 133 -2.33 23.47 10.11
N THR A 134 -2.68 22.65 9.13
CA THR A 134 -4.06 22.40 8.69
C THR A 134 -4.32 20.90 8.67
N LYS A 135 -5.59 20.49 8.73
CA LYS A 135 -5.95 19.06 8.75
C LYS A 135 -7.12 18.82 7.83
N GLY A 136 -6.94 17.85 6.94
CA GLY A 136 -8.04 17.30 6.16
C GLY A 136 -8.92 16.40 7.02
N GLU A 137 -9.69 15.55 6.35
CA GLU A 137 -10.57 14.58 6.99
C GLU A 137 -10.22 13.18 6.51
N PHE A 138 -10.17 12.23 7.44
CA PHE A 138 -9.97 10.83 7.11
C PHE A 138 -10.88 9.95 7.94
N LYS A 139 -11.59 9.04 7.27
CA LYS A 139 -12.39 8.00 7.90
C LYS A 139 -12.23 6.66 7.18
N ILE A 140 -12.52 5.61 7.92
CA ILE A 140 -12.62 4.26 7.36
C ILE A 140 -14.09 3.86 7.44
N VAL A 141 -14.69 3.57 6.28
CA VAL A 141 -16.07 3.10 6.17
C VAL A 141 -16.02 1.77 5.43
N LEU A 142 -16.35 0.68 6.10
CA LEU A 142 -16.28 -0.67 5.54
C LEU A 142 -17.24 -0.84 4.35
N PRO A 143 -17.08 -1.88 3.51
CA PRO A 143 -17.96 -2.12 2.37
C PRO A 143 -19.46 -2.22 2.72
N ASP A 144 -19.79 -2.61 3.95
CA ASP A 144 -21.16 -2.68 4.46
C ASP A 144 -21.71 -1.33 4.98
N GLY A 145 -20.94 -0.25 4.87
CA GLY A 145 -21.29 1.09 5.34
C GLY A 145 -20.90 1.37 6.81
N THR A 146 -20.34 0.40 7.53
CA THR A 146 -19.94 0.58 8.93
C THR A 146 -18.74 1.51 9.06
N GLU A 147 -18.89 2.62 9.79
CA GLU A 147 -17.77 3.49 10.12
C GLU A 147 -16.89 2.92 11.25
N VAL A 148 -15.58 2.90 11.04
CA VAL A 148 -14.60 2.41 12.01
C VAL A 148 -14.11 3.56 12.87
N THR A 149 -14.70 3.72 14.06
CA THR A 149 -14.32 4.76 15.02
C THR A 149 -13.06 4.40 15.82
N ASN A 150 -12.84 3.11 16.10
CA ASN A 150 -11.62 2.63 16.77
C ASN A 150 -10.57 2.21 15.72
N MET A 151 -9.65 3.11 15.38
CA MET A 151 -8.58 2.83 14.42
C MET A 151 -7.30 2.23 15.04
N SER A 152 -7.36 1.63 16.23
CA SER A 152 -6.19 0.96 16.82
C SER A 152 -5.71 -0.22 15.97
N ASN A 153 -4.40 -0.52 16.01
CA ASN A 153 -3.82 -1.66 15.27
C ASN A 153 -4.53 -2.99 15.59
N LYS A 154 -4.90 -3.20 16.86
CA LYS A 154 -5.63 -4.39 17.32
C LYS A 154 -7.00 -4.49 16.64
N ASN A 155 -7.76 -3.39 16.60
CA ASN A 155 -9.09 -3.39 15.98
C ASN A 155 -9.01 -3.55 14.46
N LEU A 156 -8.14 -2.78 13.79
CA LEU A 156 -7.96 -2.88 12.34
C LEU A 156 -7.52 -4.28 11.93
N LYS A 157 -6.62 -4.92 12.68
CA LYS A 157 -6.25 -6.32 12.44
C LYS A 157 -7.46 -7.26 12.47
N LYS A 158 -8.35 -7.12 13.46
CA LYS A 158 -9.58 -7.92 13.58
C LYS A 158 -10.49 -7.70 12.37
N LEU A 159 -10.77 -6.44 12.02
CA LEU A 159 -11.63 -6.09 10.89
C LEU A 159 -11.05 -6.57 9.56
N SER A 160 -9.72 -6.50 9.40
CA SER A 160 -9.04 -6.88 8.17
C SER A 160 -9.03 -8.39 7.88
N LYS A 161 -9.53 -9.23 8.80
CA LYS A 161 -9.51 -10.70 8.65
C LYS A 161 -10.23 -11.16 7.39
N ASN A 162 -11.34 -10.49 7.06
CA ASN A 162 -12.21 -10.84 5.94
C ASN A 162 -12.13 -9.80 4.81
N ASN A 163 -10.99 -9.10 4.68
CA ASN A 163 -10.80 -8.19 3.55
C ASN A 163 -10.92 -8.96 2.23
N THR A 164 -11.61 -8.35 1.28
CA THR A 164 -11.75 -8.79 -0.10
C THR A 164 -11.35 -7.64 -1.02
N LEU A 165 -11.46 -7.82 -2.34
CA LEU A 165 -11.24 -6.74 -3.31
C LEU A 165 -12.13 -5.51 -3.03
N ASN A 166 -13.36 -5.71 -2.54
CA ASN A 166 -14.29 -4.63 -2.21
C ASN A 166 -13.78 -3.67 -1.13
N ASN A 167 -12.75 -4.06 -0.37
CA ASN A 167 -12.09 -3.18 0.59
C ASN A 167 -11.06 -2.24 -0.07
N PHE A 168 -10.59 -2.53 -1.28
CA PHE A 168 -9.60 -1.74 -2.02
C PHE A 168 -10.29 -0.67 -2.88
N VAL A 169 -11.13 0.11 -2.20
CA VAL A 169 -11.83 1.26 -2.75
C VAL A 169 -11.57 2.45 -1.84
N PHE A 170 -11.16 3.56 -2.44
CA PHE A 170 -10.80 4.77 -1.73
C PHE A 170 -11.48 5.95 -2.40
N THR A 171 -12.29 6.69 -1.65
CA THR A 171 -12.92 7.92 -2.12
C THR A 171 -12.06 9.09 -1.65
N ILE A 172 -11.57 9.87 -2.59
CA ILE A 172 -10.90 11.14 -2.34
C ILE A 172 -11.89 12.23 -2.71
N CYS A 173 -12.06 13.26 -1.89
CA CYS A 173 -12.95 14.37 -2.19
C CYS A 173 -12.29 15.71 -1.90
N ARG A 174 -12.68 16.73 -2.68
CA ARG A 174 -12.46 18.14 -2.39
C ARG A 174 -13.59 18.67 -1.53
N LYS A 175 -13.27 19.07 -0.30
CA LYS A 175 -14.26 19.47 0.71
C LYS A 175 -15.07 20.69 0.29
N SER A 176 -14.42 21.65 -0.36
CA SER A 176 -14.99 22.93 -0.80
C SER A 176 -15.98 22.77 -1.94
N THR A 177 -15.73 21.89 -2.91
CA THR A 177 -16.59 21.67 -4.08
C THR A 177 -17.52 20.47 -3.95
N LYS A 178 -17.25 19.56 -3.01
CA LYS A 178 -17.92 18.24 -2.87
C LYS A 178 -17.68 17.29 -4.04
N GLU A 179 -16.75 17.61 -4.93
CA GLU A 179 -16.30 16.69 -5.96
C GLU A 179 -15.52 15.54 -5.33
N CYS A 180 -15.77 14.32 -5.82
CA CYS A 180 -15.15 13.11 -5.32
C CYS A 180 -14.72 12.21 -6.48
N PHE A 181 -13.65 11.45 -6.25
CA PHE A 181 -13.17 10.41 -7.14
C PHE A 181 -13.00 9.10 -6.35
N ASP A 182 -13.55 8.02 -6.89
CA ASP A 182 -13.38 6.68 -6.34
C ASP A 182 -12.24 5.95 -7.05
N ALA A 183 -11.11 5.79 -6.36
CA ALA A 183 -10.04 4.91 -6.78
C ALA A 183 -10.41 3.45 -6.44
N VAL A 184 -10.93 2.72 -7.41
CA VAL A 184 -11.32 1.30 -7.31
C VAL A 184 -10.23 0.45 -7.93
N VAL A 185 -9.62 -0.46 -7.17
CA VAL A 185 -8.59 -1.37 -7.69
C VAL A 185 -9.22 -2.45 -8.57
N LYS A 186 -8.58 -2.75 -9.71
CA LYS A 186 -9.02 -3.81 -10.64
C LYS A 186 -8.91 -5.21 -10.02
N ASP A 187 -9.75 -6.12 -10.48
CA ASP A 187 -9.75 -7.50 -10.00
C ASP A 187 -8.49 -8.28 -10.38
N ASP A 188 -7.95 -8.04 -11.58
CA ASP A 188 -6.76 -8.69 -12.13
C ASP A 188 -5.43 -8.26 -11.48
N VAL A 189 -5.46 -7.23 -10.62
CA VAL A 189 -4.30 -6.83 -9.81
C VAL A 189 -3.99 -7.86 -8.74
N PHE A 190 -5.02 -8.52 -8.20
CA PHE A 190 -4.88 -9.56 -7.19
C PHE A 190 -5.02 -10.95 -7.81
N PRO A 191 -4.17 -11.92 -7.45
CA PRO A 191 -4.43 -13.33 -7.76
C PRO A 191 -5.78 -13.79 -7.20
N ALA A 192 -6.48 -14.68 -7.90
CA ALA A 192 -7.85 -15.10 -7.57
C ALA A 192 -8.02 -15.55 -6.10
N ASP A 193 -7.08 -16.33 -5.57
CA ASP A 193 -7.15 -16.88 -4.21
C ASP A 193 -6.42 -16.03 -3.16
N PHE A 194 -5.94 -14.83 -3.53
CA PHE A 194 -5.07 -14.01 -2.69
C PHE A 194 -5.67 -13.71 -1.31
N PHE A 195 -6.95 -13.37 -1.25
CA PHE A 195 -7.62 -13.01 0.01
C PHE A 195 -7.87 -14.23 0.91
N GLU A 196 -8.21 -15.37 0.32
CA GLU A 196 -8.33 -16.63 1.05
C GLU A 196 -6.97 -17.03 1.64
N LEU A 197 -5.94 -16.99 0.81
CA LEU A 197 -4.59 -17.35 1.19
C LEU A 197 -4.05 -16.41 2.29
N ARG A 198 -4.28 -15.10 2.15
CA ARG A 198 -4.00 -14.11 3.20
C ARG A 198 -4.70 -14.48 4.50
N ARG A 199 -5.99 -14.84 4.45
CA ARG A 199 -6.77 -15.22 5.64
C ARG A 199 -6.16 -16.42 6.34
N LYS A 200 -5.79 -17.46 5.59
CA LYS A 200 -5.11 -18.65 6.13
C LYS A 200 -3.75 -18.30 6.75
N VAL A 201 -2.89 -17.58 6.04
CA VAL A 201 -1.51 -17.29 6.49
C VAL A 201 -1.47 -16.34 7.69
N LYS A 202 -2.32 -15.32 7.70
CA LYS A 202 -2.31 -14.27 8.73
C LYS A 202 -3.20 -14.58 9.93
N PHE A 203 -4.25 -15.37 9.79
CA PHE A 203 -5.26 -15.56 10.84
C PHE A 203 -5.65 -17.01 11.11
N GLY A 204 -5.11 -17.97 10.36
CA GLY A 204 -5.44 -19.38 10.49
C GLY A 204 -4.21 -20.27 10.44
N ASN A 205 -4.45 -21.51 10.03
CA ASN A 205 -3.41 -22.52 9.85
C ASN A 205 -3.15 -22.66 8.35
N ALA A 206 -2.02 -22.10 7.91
CA ALA A 206 -1.52 -22.28 6.55
C ALA A 206 -0.35 -23.26 6.53
N THR A 207 -0.26 -24.08 5.48
CA THR A 207 0.88 -24.96 5.22
C THR A 207 2.15 -24.15 4.89
N SER A 208 3.31 -24.79 4.86
CA SER A 208 4.57 -24.17 4.40
C SER A 208 4.44 -23.65 2.97
N GLU A 209 3.80 -24.43 2.10
CA GLU A 209 3.63 -24.13 0.67
C GLU A 209 2.70 -22.91 0.52
N GLU A 210 1.59 -22.87 1.26
CA GLU A 210 0.67 -21.73 1.27
C GLU A 210 1.37 -20.45 1.76
N ARG A 211 2.25 -20.53 2.77
CA ARG A 211 3.02 -19.38 3.26
C ARG A 211 4.02 -18.87 2.20
N VAL A 212 4.67 -19.77 1.48
CA VAL A 212 5.61 -19.43 0.40
C VAL A 212 4.86 -18.80 -0.77
N LEU A 213 3.74 -19.40 -1.19
CA LEU A 213 2.88 -18.87 -2.25
C LEU A 213 2.37 -17.48 -1.88
N PHE A 214 1.84 -17.31 -0.68
CA PHE A 214 1.32 -16.01 -0.22
C PHE A 214 2.40 -14.94 -0.23
N LYS A 215 3.62 -15.29 0.18
CA LYS A 215 4.75 -14.37 0.15
C LYS A 215 5.03 -13.88 -1.27
N SER A 216 5.12 -14.81 -2.22
CA SER A 216 5.36 -14.51 -3.63
C SER A 216 4.26 -13.65 -4.23
N GLU A 217 2.99 -13.98 -3.95
CA GLU A 217 1.84 -13.19 -4.41
C GLU A 217 1.78 -11.81 -3.77
N TRP A 218 2.05 -11.71 -2.47
CA TRP A 218 2.12 -10.43 -1.74
C TRP A 218 3.18 -9.51 -2.33
N GLU A 219 4.36 -10.06 -2.68
CA GLU A 219 5.42 -9.32 -3.36
C GLU A 219 4.99 -8.87 -4.76
N LYS A 220 4.37 -9.74 -5.56
CA LYS A 220 3.86 -9.40 -6.90
C LYS A 220 2.85 -8.26 -6.84
N VAL A 221 1.90 -8.31 -5.92
CA VAL A 221 0.89 -7.26 -5.74
C VAL A 221 1.53 -5.96 -5.27
N ARG A 222 2.43 -5.99 -4.27
CA ARG A 222 3.17 -4.80 -3.83
C ARG A 222 3.92 -4.16 -5.01
N ASP A 223 4.64 -4.97 -5.76
CA ASP A 223 5.47 -4.50 -6.87
C ASP A 223 4.64 -3.97 -8.04
N ALA A 224 3.46 -4.55 -8.28
CA ALA A 224 2.50 -4.02 -9.24
C ALA A 224 2.14 -2.57 -8.87
N PHE A 225 1.74 -2.29 -7.62
CA PHE A 225 1.46 -0.92 -7.19
C PHE A 225 2.68 0.01 -7.21
N LEU A 226 3.89 -0.54 -7.12
CA LEU A 226 5.12 0.25 -7.19
C LEU A 226 5.50 0.63 -8.62
N THR A 227 5.21 -0.23 -9.60
CA THR A 227 5.83 -0.14 -10.93
C THR A 227 4.84 0.01 -12.07
N LYS A 228 3.60 -0.43 -11.90
CA LYS A 228 2.59 -0.33 -12.95
C LYS A 228 1.96 1.07 -12.99
N PRO A 229 1.50 1.51 -14.18
CA PRO A 229 0.74 2.74 -14.33
C PRO A 229 -0.69 2.61 -13.79
N ASP A 230 -1.34 3.74 -13.53
CA ASP A 230 -2.68 3.74 -12.90
C ASP A 230 -3.75 3.04 -13.75
N TRP A 231 -3.66 3.09 -15.09
CA TRP A 231 -4.61 2.39 -15.99
C TRP A 231 -4.51 0.86 -15.92
N GLU A 232 -3.45 0.31 -15.34
CA GLU A 232 -3.34 -1.13 -15.04
C GLU A 232 -3.76 -1.48 -13.61
N LEU A 233 -3.93 -0.49 -12.74
CA LEU A 233 -4.19 -0.70 -11.31
C LEU A 233 -5.63 -0.36 -10.90
N PHE A 234 -6.22 0.65 -11.53
CA PHE A 234 -7.50 1.21 -11.12
C PHE A 234 -8.52 1.18 -12.26
N GLU A 235 -9.77 0.94 -11.91
CA GLU A 235 -10.90 0.94 -12.82
C GLU A 235 -11.14 2.32 -13.45
N GLY A 236 -11.64 2.33 -14.69
CA GLY A 236 -12.04 3.57 -15.37
C GLY A 236 -10.91 4.53 -15.74
N ILE A 237 -9.65 4.12 -15.60
CA ILE A 237 -8.50 4.91 -16.04
C ILE A 237 -8.06 4.48 -17.45
N GLU A 238 -8.13 5.42 -18.39
CA GLU A 238 -7.70 5.19 -19.77
C GLU A 238 -6.18 5.22 -19.89
N LYS A 239 -5.63 4.31 -20.70
CA LYS A 239 -4.23 4.39 -21.13
C LYS A 239 -4.06 5.65 -21.99
N PRO A 240 -3.08 6.52 -21.70
CA PRO A 240 -2.76 7.67 -22.56
C PRO A 240 -2.54 7.19 -24.00
N LYS A 241 -3.13 7.91 -24.96
CA LYS A 241 -2.84 7.68 -26.38
C LYS A 241 -1.36 7.98 -26.61
N GLU A 242 -0.66 7.06 -27.27
CA GLU A 242 0.74 7.29 -27.64
C GLU A 242 0.83 8.57 -28.47
N ASP A 243 1.59 9.56 -27.98
CA ASP A 243 1.77 10.81 -28.68
C ASP A 243 2.73 10.59 -29.87
N LEU A 244 2.14 10.31 -31.03
CA LEU A 244 2.81 10.18 -32.32
C LEU A 244 3.69 11.40 -32.66
N THR A 245 3.48 12.57 -32.05
CA THR A 245 4.30 13.76 -32.31
C THR A 245 5.73 13.62 -31.77
N SER A 246 5.92 12.90 -30.66
CA SER A 246 7.25 12.59 -30.12
C SER A 246 8.06 11.67 -31.04
N VAL A 247 7.40 10.71 -31.68
CA VAL A 247 7.99 9.80 -32.66
C VAL A 247 8.32 10.53 -33.97
N LEU A 248 7.41 11.40 -34.42
CA LEU A 248 7.61 12.21 -35.63
C LEU A 248 8.72 13.25 -35.47
N THR A 249 8.82 13.93 -34.33
CA THR A 249 9.89 14.92 -34.07
C THR A 249 11.27 14.26 -34.01
N LEU A 250 11.39 13.10 -33.38
CA LEU A 250 12.65 12.34 -33.37
C LEU A 250 13.02 11.84 -34.77
N SER A 251 12.03 11.41 -35.56
CA SER A 251 12.23 10.96 -36.94
C SER A 251 12.68 12.08 -37.88
N ILE A 252 12.12 13.29 -37.72
CA ILE A 252 12.52 14.48 -38.49
C ILE A 252 13.93 14.92 -38.12
N LEU A 253 14.29 14.91 -36.84
CA LEU A 253 15.64 15.22 -36.38
C LEU A 253 16.68 14.22 -36.92
N LEU A 254 16.38 12.92 -36.87
CA LEU A 254 17.25 11.89 -37.44
C LEU A 254 17.37 12.01 -38.97
N GLY A 255 16.28 12.30 -39.67
CA GLY A 255 16.27 12.56 -41.11
C GLY A 255 17.09 13.79 -41.49
N ALA A 256 16.98 14.89 -40.73
CA ALA A 256 17.77 16.10 -40.93
C ALA A 256 19.28 15.84 -40.69
N CYS A 257 19.64 15.11 -39.64
CA CYS A 257 21.02 14.72 -39.36
C CYS A 257 21.60 13.83 -40.48
N ALA A 258 20.82 12.88 -41.01
CA ALA A 258 21.24 12.04 -42.13
C ALA A 258 21.42 12.84 -43.43
N ALA A 259 20.53 13.80 -43.71
CA ALA A 259 20.63 14.67 -44.88
C ALA A 259 21.86 15.60 -44.81
N VAL A 260 22.14 16.17 -43.63
CA VAL A 260 23.35 16.98 -43.41
C VAL A 260 24.61 16.14 -43.56
N ALA A 261 24.66 14.94 -42.98
CA ALA A 261 25.81 14.03 -43.11
C ALA A 261 26.05 13.54 -44.55
N TRP A 262 24.99 13.37 -45.34
CA TRP A 262 25.10 13.06 -46.76
C TRP A 262 25.61 14.26 -47.57
N TYR A 263 25.13 15.47 -47.26
CA TYR A 263 25.55 16.68 -47.94
C TYR A 263 27.03 17.02 -47.67
N THR A 264 27.51 16.84 -46.44
CA THR A 264 28.92 17.11 -46.08
C THR A 264 29.92 16.08 -46.61
N LYS A 265 29.49 14.86 -46.96
CA LYS A 265 30.34 13.85 -47.62
C LYS A 265 30.49 14.06 -49.13
N LYS A 266 29.71 14.95 -49.73
CA LYS A 266 29.68 15.18 -51.18
C LYS A 266 30.60 16.33 -51.65
N TRP A 267 31.35 16.94 -50.74
CA TRP A 267 32.31 18.01 -51.00
C TRP A 267 33.70 17.60 -50.51
#